data_AF-A0AAF1BGI8-F1
#
_entry.id   AF-A0AAF1BGI8-F1
#
_cell.length_a   1.000
_cell.length_b   1.000
_cell.length_c   1.000
_cell.angle_alpha   90.00
_cell.angle_beta   90.00
_cell.angle_gamma   90.00
#
_symmetry.space_group_name_H-M   'P 1'
#
loop_
_entity.id
_entity.type
_entity.pdbx_description
1 polymer ?
#
loop_
_entity_poly.entity_id
_entity_poly.type
_entity_poly.pdbx_seq_one_letter_code
_entity_poly.pdbx_strand_id
1 'polypeptide(L)'
;MGHKRAKKSVRDADRAAKGFNHAPSASTRDDTPKGAMRIFNAAKVQAAFRARGGTNSEDTGERGPKRKRDAGGNDEPAAPKPKAKKADLPKIGEHESLGEYNRRVEATLRGGVSSAIKAAASAKGQAVRDFKAAKKARKEAAQGKTAHEDEEQELKPNRPAKEFEEAPQRKRLNDVAQAPPALPRMRAAVKAGAGAGGSAWAAAGGSRTPLNAGQKRLMEVERERVIAQYREIKARKEADKEAERAAAAAPKKGGKSK
;
A
#
# COMPACT_ATOMS: atom_id res chain seq x y z
N MET A 1 -13.95 -26.65 23.75
CA MET A 1 -12.58 -27.19 23.96
C MET A 1 -12.03 -28.06 22.80
N GLY A 2 -12.84 -28.56 21.85
CA GLY A 2 -12.37 -29.50 20.81
C GLY A 2 -11.42 -28.93 19.74
N HIS A 3 -11.59 -27.66 19.33
CA HIS A 3 -10.82 -27.10 18.21
C HIS A 3 -9.32 -26.86 18.50
N LYS A 4 -8.93 -26.74 19.78
CA LYS A 4 -7.50 -26.64 20.16
C LYS A 4 -6.80 -27.99 20.01
N ARG A 5 -7.51 -29.09 20.27
CA ARG A 5 -6.99 -30.46 20.11
C ARG A 5 -6.78 -30.81 18.64
N ALA A 6 -7.71 -30.43 17.77
CA ALA A 6 -7.58 -30.64 16.32
C ALA A 6 -6.32 -29.98 15.73
N LYS A 7 -6.08 -28.69 16.02
CA LYS A 7 -4.87 -28.01 15.53
C LYS A 7 -3.57 -28.57 16.12
N LYS A 8 -3.60 -29.05 17.37
CA LYS A 8 -2.46 -29.71 18.00
C LYS A 8 -2.18 -31.05 17.34
N SER A 9 -3.20 -31.86 17.07
CA SER A 9 -3.06 -33.16 16.39
C SER A 9 -2.45 -33.03 14.99
N VAL A 10 -2.87 -32.02 14.21
CA VAL A 10 -2.31 -31.77 12.88
C VAL A 10 -0.84 -31.36 12.97
N ARG A 11 -0.47 -30.50 13.94
CA ARG A 11 0.94 -30.10 14.14
C ARG A 11 1.82 -31.23 14.64
N ASP A 12 1.30 -32.06 15.53
CA ASP A 12 2.03 -33.21 16.08
C ASP A 12 2.19 -34.29 15.00
N ALA A 13 1.17 -34.53 14.16
CA ALA A 13 1.26 -35.40 12.98
C ALA A 13 2.24 -34.87 11.94
N ASP A 14 2.20 -33.56 11.63
CA ASP A 14 3.16 -32.91 10.73
C ASP A 14 4.58 -33.02 11.27
N ARG A 15 4.79 -32.83 12.58
CA ARG A 15 6.10 -32.93 13.23
C ARG A 15 6.60 -34.38 13.29
N ALA A 16 5.72 -35.35 13.46
CA ALA A 16 6.07 -36.76 13.39
C ALA A 16 6.45 -37.17 11.96
N ALA A 17 5.70 -36.73 10.94
CA ALA A 17 5.98 -37.03 9.54
C ALA A 17 7.26 -36.35 9.03
N LYS A 18 7.52 -35.12 9.47
CA LYS A 18 8.69 -34.31 9.08
C LYS A 18 9.92 -34.60 9.97
N GLY A 19 9.74 -35.26 11.11
CA GLY A 19 10.80 -35.45 12.10
C GLY A 19 11.18 -34.15 12.83
N PHE A 20 11.91 -34.30 13.94
CA PHE A 20 12.33 -33.19 14.81
C PHE A 20 13.56 -32.43 14.28
N ASN A 21 14.33 -33.06 13.39
CA ASN A 21 15.62 -32.56 12.88
C ASN A 21 15.60 -32.28 11.37
N HIS A 22 14.54 -31.63 10.87
CA HIS A 22 14.67 -30.95 9.58
C HIS A 22 15.50 -29.69 9.78
N ALA A 23 16.83 -29.82 9.68
CA ALA A 23 17.68 -28.68 9.36
C ALA A 23 17.09 -28.00 8.12
N PRO A 24 17.12 -26.66 8.01
CA PRO A 24 16.77 -26.00 6.76
C PRO A 24 17.68 -26.58 5.69
N SER A 25 17.16 -27.53 4.90
CA SER A 25 17.92 -28.15 3.82
C SER A 25 18.37 -26.99 2.97
N ALA A 26 19.69 -26.82 2.81
CA ALA A 26 20.25 -25.82 1.93
C ALA A 26 19.49 -25.97 0.62
N SER A 27 18.61 -25.00 0.34
CA SER A 27 17.75 -25.08 -0.81
C SER A 27 18.70 -25.25 -1.98
N THR A 28 18.60 -26.36 -2.69
CA THR A 28 19.06 -26.47 -4.07
C THR A 28 18.32 -25.37 -4.81
N ARG A 29 18.84 -24.14 -4.70
CA ARG A 29 18.39 -22.99 -5.45
C ARG A 29 18.84 -23.33 -6.85
N ASP A 30 17.96 -24.00 -7.57
CA ASP A 30 18.00 -23.92 -9.01
C ASP A 30 18.03 -22.43 -9.33
N ASP A 31 19.13 -21.98 -9.91
CA ASP A 31 19.36 -20.58 -10.34
C ASP A 31 18.33 -20.11 -11.38
N THR A 32 17.40 -21.00 -11.74
CA THR A 32 16.18 -20.65 -12.44
C THR A 32 15.47 -19.44 -11.80
N PRO A 33 15.28 -18.35 -12.55
CA PRO A 33 14.60 -17.18 -12.03
C PRO A 33 13.18 -17.57 -11.62
N LYS A 34 12.67 -16.95 -10.55
CA LYS A 34 11.32 -17.22 -10.00
C LYS A 34 10.21 -17.19 -11.05
N GLY A 35 10.37 -16.38 -12.10
CA GLY A 35 9.47 -16.35 -13.25
C GLY A 35 9.46 -17.66 -14.02
N ALA A 36 10.64 -18.18 -14.39
CA ALA A 36 10.79 -19.44 -15.10
C ALA A 36 10.27 -20.62 -14.27
N MET A 37 10.54 -20.64 -12.96
CA MET A 37 10.01 -21.69 -12.07
C MET A 37 8.49 -21.77 -12.03
N ARG A 38 7.79 -20.64 -12.20
CA ARG A 38 6.31 -20.65 -12.32
C ARG A 38 5.84 -21.25 -13.63
N ILE A 39 6.60 -21.04 -14.70
CA ILE A 39 6.29 -21.58 -16.03
C ILE A 39 6.54 -23.09 -16.04
N PHE A 40 7.70 -23.54 -15.58
CA PHE A 40 8.03 -24.98 -15.53
C PHE A 40 7.09 -25.77 -14.62
N ASN A 41 6.65 -25.18 -13.51
CA ASN A 41 5.68 -25.81 -12.61
C ASN A 41 4.21 -25.57 -12.99
N ALA A 42 3.92 -24.83 -14.08
CA ALA A 42 2.55 -24.46 -14.45
C ALA A 42 1.66 -25.69 -14.65
N ALA A 43 2.15 -26.73 -15.32
CA ALA A 43 1.42 -27.97 -15.53
C ALA A 43 1.05 -28.68 -14.22
N LYS A 44 1.99 -28.75 -13.27
CA LYS A 44 1.74 -29.34 -11.93
C LYS A 44 0.71 -28.52 -11.15
N VAL A 45 0.80 -27.20 -11.23
CA VAL A 45 -0.15 -26.28 -10.57
C VAL A 45 -1.55 -26.41 -11.18
N GLN A 46 -1.66 -26.48 -12.51
CA GLN A 46 -2.93 -26.70 -13.21
C GLN A 46 -3.53 -28.06 -12.87
N ALA A 47 -2.72 -29.13 -12.85
CA ALA A 47 -3.18 -30.47 -12.46
C ALA A 47 -3.68 -30.50 -11.01
N ALA A 48 -2.96 -29.90 -10.07
CA ALA A 48 -3.41 -29.79 -8.68
C ALA A 48 -4.67 -28.93 -8.53
N PHE A 49 -4.86 -27.92 -9.38
CA PHE A 49 -6.07 -27.09 -9.41
C PHE A 49 -7.28 -27.89 -9.92
N ARG A 50 -7.11 -28.65 -11.01
CA ARG A 50 -8.11 -29.59 -11.55
C ARG A 50 -8.49 -30.66 -10.52
N ALA A 51 -7.50 -31.26 -9.85
CA ALA A 51 -7.72 -32.25 -8.80
C ALA A 51 -8.50 -31.71 -7.59
N ARG A 52 -8.48 -30.38 -7.37
CA ARG A 52 -9.28 -29.69 -6.34
C ARG A 52 -10.66 -29.26 -6.83
N GLY A 53 -11.07 -29.69 -8.03
CA GLY A 53 -12.36 -29.36 -8.65
C GLY A 53 -12.41 -27.98 -9.31
N GLY A 54 -11.26 -27.34 -9.54
CA GLY A 54 -11.19 -26.07 -10.25
C GLY A 54 -11.10 -26.28 -11.76
N THR A 55 -12.06 -25.78 -12.52
CA THR A 55 -11.97 -25.68 -13.99
C THR A 55 -11.37 -24.33 -14.40
N ASN A 56 -10.44 -24.34 -15.35
CA ASN A 56 -9.93 -23.13 -16.00
C ASN A 56 -10.64 -22.92 -17.33
N SER A 57 -10.60 -21.69 -17.86
CA SER A 57 -11.24 -21.35 -19.14
C SER A 57 -10.67 -22.10 -20.35
N GLU A 58 -9.49 -22.72 -20.20
CA GLU A 58 -8.86 -23.56 -21.23
C GLU A 58 -9.45 -24.98 -21.27
N ASP A 59 -9.98 -25.52 -20.16
CA ASP A 59 -10.63 -26.84 -20.13
C ASP A 59 -12.05 -26.81 -20.68
N THR A 60 -12.81 -25.75 -20.42
CA THR A 60 -14.22 -25.67 -20.78
C THR A 60 -14.47 -24.91 -22.08
N GLY A 61 -13.46 -24.33 -22.71
CA GLY A 61 -13.58 -23.53 -23.95
C GLY A 61 -14.37 -22.22 -23.81
N GLU A 62 -15.12 -22.08 -22.72
CA GLU A 62 -15.86 -20.88 -22.39
C GLU A 62 -14.91 -19.82 -21.81
N ARG A 63 -14.89 -18.63 -22.43
CA ARG A 63 -14.35 -17.42 -21.81
C ARG A 63 -15.18 -17.14 -20.56
N GLY A 64 -14.78 -17.75 -19.45
CA GLY A 64 -15.52 -17.66 -18.20
C GLY A 64 -15.77 -16.19 -17.85
N PRO A 65 -17.01 -15.81 -17.46
CA PRO A 65 -17.29 -14.45 -17.05
C PRO A 65 -16.32 -14.10 -15.92
N LYS A 66 -15.62 -12.97 -16.04
CA LYS A 66 -14.72 -12.43 -15.01
C LYS A 66 -15.36 -12.66 -13.65
N ARG A 67 -14.83 -13.61 -12.87
CA ARG A 67 -15.27 -13.84 -11.49
C ARG A 67 -15.04 -12.52 -10.74
N LYS A 68 -16.10 -11.72 -10.60
CA LYS A 68 -16.20 -10.71 -9.55
C LYS A 68 -15.90 -11.48 -8.27
N ARG A 69 -14.72 -11.25 -7.68
CA ARG A 69 -14.48 -11.67 -6.30
C ARG A 69 -15.60 -11.08 -5.48
N ASP A 70 -16.28 -11.93 -4.74
CA ASP A 70 -17.43 -11.63 -3.89
C ASP A 70 -17.20 -10.36 -3.06
N ALA A 71 -17.61 -9.23 -3.62
CA ALA A 71 -18.39 -8.30 -2.87
C ALA A 71 -19.76 -8.97 -2.78
N GLY A 72 -20.11 -9.51 -1.61
CA GLY A 72 -21.45 -10.01 -1.34
C GLY A 72 -22.45 -8.89 -1.62
N GLY A 73 -23.06 -8.94 -2.81
CA GLY A 73 -24.22 -8.17 -3.19
C GLY A 73 -25.44 -9.07 -2.96
N ASN A 74 -26.11 -8.86 -1.84
CA ASN A 74 -27.55 -9.05 -1.79
C ASN A 74 -28.13 -7.94 -2.69
N ASP A 75 -28.49 -8.28 -3.92
CA ASP A 75 -29.42 -7.48 -4.72
C ASP A 75 -30.84 -7.82 -4.26
N GLU A 76 -31.18 -7.29 -3.08
CA GLU A 76 -32.56 -6.96 -2.72
C GLU A 76 -32.66 -5.43 -2.61
N PRO A 77 -33.83 -4.84 -2.90
CA PRO A 77 -33.99 -3.40 -2.98
C PRO A 77 -33.67 -2.75 -1.63
N ALA A 78 -32.62 -1.93 -1.63
CA ALA A 78 -32.19 -0.96 -0.61
C ALA A 78 -32.95 -0.98 0.72
N ALA A 79 -32.69 -1.99 1.55
CA ALA A 79 -33.00 -1.91 2.96
C ALA A 79 -32.15 -0.78 3.60
N PRO A 80 -32.73 0.05 4.50
CA PRO A 80 -32.03 1.16 5.11
C PRO A 80 -30.79 0.65 5.85
N LYS A 81 -29.64 1.28 5.57
CA LYS A 81 -28.36 1.04 6.26
C LYS A 81 -28.62 0.75 7.74
N PRO A 82 -28.19 -0.40 8.30
CA PRO A 82 -28.33 -0.61 9.73
C PRO A 82 -27.59 0.52 10.41
N LYS A 83 -28.33 1.39 11.11
CA LYS A 83 -27.75 2.41 11.98
C LYS A 83 -26.67 1.70 12.77
N ALA A 84 -25.42 2.17 12.64
CA ALA A 84 -24.30 1.59 13.36
C ALA A 84 -24.74 1.47 14.82
N LYS A 85 -25.05 0.24 15.26
CA LYS A 85 -25.30 -0.03 16.66
C LYS A 85 -24.04 0.48 17.34
N LYS A 86 -24.18 1.50 18.20
CA LYS A 86 -23.05 1.95 19.02
C LYS A 86 -22.45 0.67 19.55
N ALA A 87 -21.20 0.37 19.19
CA ALA A 87 -20.57 -0.85 19.65
C ALA A 87 -20.73 -0.82 21.17
N ASP A 88 -21.49 -1.78 21.72
CA ASP A 88 -21.74 -1.83 23.14
C ASP A 88 -20.38 -2.08 23.79
N LEU A 89 -19.73 -0.97 24.16
CA LEU A 89 -18.45 -0.99 24.82
C LEU A 89 -18.70 -1.69 26.16
N PRO A 90 -17.91 -2.73 26.48
CA PRO A 90 -18.03 -3.35 27.79
C PRO A 90 -17.88 -2.26 28.85
N LYS A 91 -18.55 -2.41 30.00
CA LYS A 91 -18.26 -1.58 31.19
C LYS A 91 -17.03 -2.12 31.90
N ILE A 92 -16.37 -1.27 32.70
CA ILE A 92 -15.27 -1.70 33.57
C ILE A 92 -15.80 -2.72 34.58
N GLY A 93 -15.10 -3.85 34.72
CA GLY A 93 -15.47 -4.87 35.70
C GLY A 93 -15.16 -4.41 37.14
N GLU A 94 -15.87 -4.97 38.12
CA GLU A 94 -15.76 -4.60 39.55
C GLU A 94 -14.35 -4.82 40.14
N HIS A 95 -13.56 -5.72 39.55
CA HIS A 95 -12.18 -6.03 39.95
C HIS A 95 -11.16 -5.91 38.81
N GLU A 96 -11.55 -5.27 37.72
CA GLU A 96 -10.67 -5.09 36.56
C GLU A 96 -9.88 -3.79 36.70
N SER A 97 -8.57 -3.86 36.42
CA SER A 97 -7.77 -2.64 36.33
C SER A 97 -8.13 -1.84 35.06
N LEU A 98 -7.95 -0.52 35.09
CA LEU A 98 -8.18 0.34 33.92
C LEU A 98 -7.38 -0.12 32.68
N GLY A 99 -6.19 -0.70 32.90
CA GLY A 99 -5.35 -1.26 31.84
C GLY A 99 -5.98 -2.47 31.14
N GLU A 100 -6.58 -3.39 31.90
CA GLU A 100 -7.27 -4.56 31.35
C GLU A 100 -8.54 -4.17 30.59
N TYR A 101 -9.28 -3.21 31.15
CA TYR A 101 -10.44 -2.62 30.48
C TYR A 101 -10.08 -2.04 29.12
N ASN A 102 -9.03 -1.22 29.06
CA ASN A 102 -8.54 -0.63 27.81
C ASN A 102 -8.15 -1.72 26.79
N ARG A 103 -7.46 -2.79 27.21
CA ARG A 103 -7.11 -3.92 26.33
C ARG A 103 -8.35 -4.60 25.74
N ARG A 104 -9.42 -4.73 26.51
CA ARG A 104 -10.68 -5.37 26.08
C ARG A 104 -11.48 -4.49 25.12
N VAL A 105 -11.53 -3.18 25.39
CA VAL A 105 -12.07 -2.18 24.47
C VAL A 105 -11.30 -2.18 23.15
N GLU A 106 -9.97 -2.14 23.21
CA GLU A 106 -9.10 -2.22 22.04
C GLU A 106 -9.34 -3.51 21.27
N ALA A 107 -9.39 -4.68 21.92
CA ALA A 107 -9.63 -5.94 21.25
C ALA A 107 -10.95 -5.94 20.46
N THR A 108 -12.00 -5.34 21.02
CA THR A 108 -13.32 -5.22 20.37
C THR A 108 -13.28 -4.29 19.16
N LEU A 109 -12.63 -3.12 19.29
CA LEU A 109 -12.57 -2.12 18.22
C LEU A 109 -11.51 -2.41 17.16
N ARG A 110 -10.46 -3.17 17.49
CA ARG A 110 -9.28 -3.39 16.64
C ARG A 110 -9.64 -4.01 15.29
N GLY A 111 -10.59 -4.95 15.26
CA GLY A 111 -11.08 -5.55 14.02
C GLY A 111 -11.72 -4.52 13.09
N GLY A 112 -12.64 -3.70 13.64
CA GLY A 112 -13.31 -2.63 12.90
C GLY A 112 -12.35 -1.56 12.40
N VAL A 113 -11.45 -1.09 13.27
CA VAL A 113 -10.42 -0.09 12.91
C VAL A 113 -9.48 -0.65 11.85
N SER A 114 -9.00 -1.88 11.99
CA SER A 114 -8.10 -2.51 11.00
C SER A 114 -8.80 -2.69 9.64
N SER A 115 -10.08 -3.06 9.65
CA SER A 115 -10.90 -3.17 8.43
C SER A 115 -11.07 -1.80 7.74
N ALA A 116 -11.41 -0.76 8.51
CA ALA A 116 -11.55 0.60 8.00
C ALA A 116 -10.23 1.14 7.42
N ILE A 117 -9.09 0.89 8.08
CA ILE A 117 -7.77 1.25 7.57
C ILE A 117 -7.48 0.55 6.25
N LYS A 118 -7.76 -0.76 6.16
CA LYS A 118 -7.54 -1.53 4.93
C LYS A 118 -8.44 -1.05 3.78
N ALA A 119 -9.71 -0.76 4.07
CA ALA A 119 -10.65 -0.21 3.10
C ALA A 119 -10.20 1.16 2.60
N ALA A 120 -9.78 2.06 3.50
CA ALA A 120 -9.27 3.38 3.15
C ALA A 120 -7.98 3.30 2.32
N ALA A 121 -7.06 2.39 2.66
CA ALA A 121 -5.85 2.15 1.88
C ALA A 121 -6.15 1.62 0.47
N SER A 122 -7.12 0.70 0.36
CA SER A 122 -7.59 0.18 -0.94
C SER A 122 -8.19 1.28 -1.81
N ALA A 123 -9.09 2.11 -1.25
CA ALA A 123 -9.72 3.22 -1.95
C ALA A 123 -8.68 4.24 -2.45
N LYS A 124 -7.71 4.62 -1.60
CA LYS A 124 -6.59 5.48 -2.01
C LYS A 124 -5.77 4.84 -3.13
N GLY A 125 -5.49 3.54 -3.03
CA GLY A 125 -4.78 2.79 -4.06
C GLY A 125 -5.51 2.75 -5.41
N GLN A 126 -6.83 2.61 -5.40
CA GLN A 126 -7.68 2.69 -6.59
C GLN A 126 -7.64 4.09 -7.20
N ALA A 127 -7.88 5.14 -6.42
CA ALA A 127 -7.83 6.53 -6.91
C ALA A 127 -6.48 6.87 -7.58
N VAL A 128 -5.36 6.38 -7.03
CA VAL A 128 -4.03 6.57 -7.65
C VAL A 128 -3.89 5.80 -8.96
N ARG A 129 -4.45 4.58 -9.05
CA ARG A 129 -4.44 3.81 -10.30
C ARG A 129 -5.32 4.45 -11.36
N ASP A 130 -6.50 4.91 -10.98
CA ASP A 130 -7.45 5.57 -11.88
C ASP A 130 -6.87 6.89 -12.39
N PHE A 131 -6.22 7.67 -11.53
CA PHE A 131 -5.50 8.88 -11.93
C PHE A 131 -4.37 8.58 -12.94
N LYS A 132 -3.58 7.52 -12.70
CA LYS A 132 -2.52 7.10 -13.63
C LYS A 132 -3.09 6.59 -14.95
N ALA A 133 -4.18 5.82 -14.92
CA ALA A 133 -4.87 5.31 -16.09
C ALA A 133 -5.46 6.46 -16.93
N ALA A 134 -6.14 7.42 -16.29
CA ALA A 134 -6.67 8.62 -16.93
C ALA A 134 -5.54 9.48 -17.55
N LYS A 135 -4.41 9.63 -16.83
CA LYS A 135 -3.24 10.34 -17.37
C LYS A 135 -2.63 9.63 -18.60
N LYS A 136 -2.59 8.30 -18.58
CA LYS A 136 -2.13 7.49 -19.73
C LYS A 136 -3.08 7.63 -20.91
N ALA A 137 -4.39 7.47 -20.68
CA ALA A 137 -5.42 7.64 -21.71
C ALA A 137 -5.40 9.05 -22.34
N ARG A 138 -5.24 10.11 -21.53
CA ARG A 138 -5.10 11.48 -22.04
C ARG A 138 -3.83 11.65 -22.90
N LYS A 139 -2.73 11.01 -22.51
CA LYS A 139 -1.48 11.03 -23.30
C LYS A 139 -1.64 10.28 -24.61
N GLU A 140 -2.31 9.12 -24.60
CA GLU A 140 -2.57 8.32 -25.79
C GLU A 140 -3.51 9.04 -26.77
N ALA A 141 -4.58 9.68 -26.26
CA ALA A 141 -5.47 10.52 -27.06
C ALA A 141 -4.75 11.75 -27.65
N ALA A 142 -3.90 12.42 -26.87
CA ALA A 142 -3.10 13.55 -27.37
C ALA A 142 -2.02 13.15 -28.38
N GLN A 143 -1.61 11.88 -28.41
CA GLN A 143 -0.67 11.33 -29.38
C GLN A 143 -1.36 10.78 -30.64
N GLY A 144 -2.67 10.94 -30.78
CA GLY A 144 -3.40 10.64 -32.03
C GLY A 144 -3.40 9.16 -32.43
N LYS A 145 -3.17 8.23 -31.49
CA LYS A 145 -3.35 6.78 -31.75
C LYS A 145 -4.82 6.40 -31.57
N THR A 146 -5.65 6.80 -32.52
CA THR A 146 -6.95 6.15 -32.72
C THR A 146 -6.72 4.77 -33.34
N ALA A 147 -7.59 3.83 -32.95
CA ALA A 147 -7.54 2.42 -33.25
C ALA A 147 -7.21 2.10 -34.72
N HIS A 148 -6.17 1.31 -34.92
CA HIS A 148 -6.20 0.25 -35.91
C HIS A 148 -6.22 -1.04 -35.10
N GLU A 149 -7.39 -1.69 -35.07
CA GLU A 149 -7.41 -3.14 -34.99
C GLU A 149 -6.86 -3.62 -36.33
N ASP A 150 -5.79 -4.41 -36.29
CA ASP A 150 -5.63 -5.62 -37.09
C ASP A 150 -4.33 -6.31 -36.67
N GLU A 151 -4.30 -7.59 -37.00
CA GLU A 151 -3.26 -8.56 -36.77
C GLU A 151 -1.87 -8.10 -37.25
N GLU A 152 -0.88 -8.93 -36.89
CA GLU A 152 0.50 -8.92 -37.34
C GLU A 152 1.56 -8.22 -36.47
N GLN A 153 2.56 -9.06 -36.26
CA GLN A 153 3.90 -8.83 -35.79
C GLN A 153 4.57 -7.62 -36.48
N GLU A 154 5.57 -7.06 -35.80
CA GLU A 154 6.57 -6.12 -36.35
C GLU A 154 6.00 -4.73 -36.69
N LEU A 155 6.40 -3.64 -36.03
CA LEU A 155 7.65 -2.95 -36.31
C LEU A 155 7.89 -1.94 -35.16
N LYS A 156 8.96 -2.15 -34.40
CA LYS A 156 9.54 -1.05 -33.61
C LYS A 156 10.06 -0.01 -34.62
N PRO A 157 9.84 1.31 -34.41
CA PRO A 157 10.42 2.31 -35.30
C PRO A 157 11.94 2.12 -35.31
N ASN A 158 12.47 1.99 -36.53
CA ASN A 158 13.86 1.83 -36.89
C ASN A 158 14.70 2.91 -36.18
N ARG A 159 15.15 2.62 -34.96
CA ARG A 159 16.30 3.30 -34.41
C ARG A 159 17.46 2.79 -35.25
N PRO A 160 18.27 3.67 -35.87
CA PRO A 160 19.46 3.20 -36.57
C PRO A 160 20.20 2.27 -35.62
N ALA A 161 20.41 1.02 -36.06
CA ALA A 161 21.19 0.07 -35.29
C ALA A 161 22.49 0.78 -34.95
N LYS A 162 22.74 0.97 -33.65
CA LYS A 162 24.07 1.36 -33.24
C LYS A 162 24.90 0.10 -33.42
N GLU A 163 25.42 -0.06 -34.62
CA GLU A 163 26.50 -0.98 -34.94
C GLU A 163 27.70 -0.50 -34.15
N PHE A 164 27.79 -0.94 -32.90
CA PHE A 164 29.04 -0.87 -32.18
C PHE A 164 29.91 -1.96 -32.78
N GLU A 165 31.08 -1.59 -33.27
CA GLU A 165 32.09 -2.57 -33.67
C GLU A 165 32.30 -3.54 -32.51
N GLU A 166 32.11 -4.83 -32.78
CA GLU A 166 32.28 -5.87 -31.79
C GLU A 166 33.76 -5.89 -31.39
N ALA A 167 34.04 -5.56 -30.12
CA ALA A 167 35.41 -5.44 -29.66
C ALA A 167 36.16 -6.77 -29.90
N PRO A 168 37.28 -6.78 -30.64
CA PRO A 168 37.88 -8.01 -31.17
C PRO A 168 38.47 -8.94 -30.10
N GLN A 169 38.48 -8.54 -28.83
CA GLN A 169 39.17 -9.27 -27.77
C GLN A 169 38.41 -9.26 -26.44
N ARG A 170 38.07 -10.46 -25.97
CA ARG A 170 37.57 -10.71 -24.61
C ARG A 170 38.71 -10.46 -23.60
N LYS A 171 38.77 -9.25 -23.05
CA LYS A 171 39.73 -8.90 -21.98
C LYS A 171 39.41 -9.72 -20.73
N ARG A 172 40.41 -10.39 -20.14
CA ARG A 172 40.24 -11.12 -18.89
C ARG A 172 40.02 -10.12 -17.75
N LEU A 173 39.21 -10.49 -16.77
CA LEU A 173 38.82 -9.62 -15.64
C LEU A 173 40.03 -9.02 -14.89
N ASN A 174 41.17 -9.70 -14.95
CA ASN A 174 42.42 -9.33 -14.26
C ASN A 174 43.35 -8.44 -15.12
N ASP A 175 43.13 -8.33 -16.43
CA ASP A 175 43.89 -7.43 -17.32
C ASP A 175 43.33 -5.99 -17.29
N VAL A 176 42.15 -5.80 -16.70
CA VAL A 176 41.61 -4.48 -16.35
C VAL A 176 42.10 -4.10 -14.95
N ALA A 177 43.39 -4.25 -14.69
CA ALA A 177 44.06 -3.53 -13.61
C ALA A 177 44.22 -2.06 -14.04
N GLN A 178 43.10 -1.41 -14.33
CA GLN A 178 43.07 0.05 -14.40
C GLN A 178 43.18 0.53 -12.96
N ALA A 179 44.33 1.12 -12.62
CA ALA A 179 44.37 2.07 -11.52
C ALA A 179 43.15 2.99 -11.67
N PRO A 180 42.36 3.20 -10.59
CA PRO A 180 41.14 3.97 -10.69
C PRO A 180 41.48 5.31 -11.36
N PRO A 181 40.80 5.69 -12.46
CA PRO A 181 41.12 6.92 -13.16
C PRO A 181 41.07 8.07 -12.15
N ALA A 182 42.18 8.80 -12.03
CA ALA A 182 42.27 9.92 -11.11
C ALA A 182 41.26 10.98 -11.56
N LEU A 183 40.15 11.09 -10.84
CA LEU A 183 39.20 12.17 -11.07
C LEU A 183 39.94 13.49 -10.88
N PRO A 184 39.83 14.45 -11.81
CA PRO A 184 40.38 15.78 -11.60
C PRO A 184 39.78 16.31 -10.30
N ARG A 185 40.66 16.61 -9.34
CA ARG A 185 40.28 17.22 -8.06
C ARG A 185 39.64 18.57 -8.39
N MET A 186 38.32 18.58 -8.53
CA MET A 186 37.56 19.82 -8.53
C MET A 186 37.99 20.53 -7.27
N ARG A 187 38.61 21.71 -7.42
CA ARG A 187 38.99 22.56 -6.31
C ARG A 187 37.73 22.70 -5.46
N ALA A 188 37.72 22.00 -4.33
CA ALA A 188 36.70 22.19 -3.30
C ALA A 188 36.61 23.69 -3.13
N ALA A 189 35.40 24.24 -3.29
CA ALA A 189 35.14 25.64 -3.10
C ALA A 189 35.68 26.01 -1.72
N VAL A 190 36.90 26.55 -1.73
CA VAL A 190 37.50 27.23 -0.62
C VAL A 190 36.57 28.39 -0.38
N LYS A 191 35.78 28.26 0.70
CA LYS A 191 35.09 29.31 1.47
C LYS A 191 33.61 28.99 1.71
N ALA A 192 33.36 28.09 2.66
CA ALA A 192 32.41 28.35 3.75
C ALA A 192 32.56 27.30 4.86
N GLY A 193 33.05 27.73 6.02
CA GLY A 193 32.73 27.10 7.30
C GLY A 193 33.65 25.99 7.77
N ALA A 194 34.77 26.37 8.36
CA ALA A 194 35.39 25.61 9.43
C ALA A 194 34.33 25.32 10.52
N GLY A 195 34.29 24.09 11.05
CA GLY A 195 33.44 23.78 12.20
C GLY A 195 33.22 22.29 12.41
N ALA A 196 33.91 21.76 13.41
CA ALA A 196 33.84 20.40 13.91
C ALA A 196 32.42 19.90 14.26
N GLY A 197 32.26 18.57 14.21
CA GLY A 197 31.42 17.77 15.09
C GLY A 197 30.00 18.27 15.35
N GLY A 198 29.03 17.76 14.58
CA GLY A 198 27.61 17.99 14.84
C GLY A 198 26.77 16.79 14.42
N SER A 199 26.07 16.21 15.38
CA SER A 199 25.23 15.02 15.28
C SER A 199 24.17 15.10 14.16
N ALA A 200 23.74 13.92 13.69
CA ALA A 200 22.71 13.70 12.68
C ALA A 200 21.29 14.21 13.04
N TRP A 201 21.16 15.05 14.08
CA TRP A 201 19.89 15.58 14.59
C TRP A 201 19.76 17.11 14.49
N ALA A 202 20.76 17.83 13.97
CA ALA A 202 20.70 19.28 13.77
C ALA A 202 20.02 19.72 12.45
N ALA A 203 19.55 18.79 11.61
CA ALA A 203 18.99 19.08 10.29
C ALA A 203 17.47 19.40 10.29
N ALA A 204 16.89 19.82 11.42
CA ALA A 204 15.45 20.10 11.52
C ALA A 204 15.09 21.59 11.71
N GLY A 205 16.06 22.51 11.69
CA GLY A 205 15.82 23.91 12.10
C GLY A 205 16.23 25.04 11.15
N GLY A 206 16.90 24.77 10.01
CA GLY A 206 17.56 25.86 9.26
C GLY A 206 17.63 25.66 7.75
N SER A 207 16.53 25.98 7.06
CA SER A 207 16.45 26.71 5.78
C SER A 207 17.50 26.56 4.66
N ARG A 208 18.24 25.46 4.48
CA ARG A 208 19.22 25.35 3.37
C ARG A 208 19.34 24.01 2.67
N THR A 209 18.30 23.17 2.67
CA THR A 209 18.15 22.21 1.57
C THR A 209 17.45 22.94 0.42
N PRO A 210 18.11 23.20 -0.72
CA PRO A 210 17.45 23.82 -1.87
C PRO A 210 16.40 22.84 -2.39
N LEU A 211 15.15 22.99 -1.95
CA LEU A 211 14.02 22.20 -2.44
C LEU A 211 13.83 22.49 -3.93
N ASN A 212 13.69 21.43 -4.72
CA ASN A 212 13.35 21.53 -6.15
C ASN A 212 12.05 22.33 -6.32
N ALA A 213 11.94 23.17 -7.36
CA ALA A 213 10.76 24.00 -7.63
C ALA A 213 9.44 23.20 -7.64
N GLY A 214 9.47 21.96 -8.13
CA GLY A 214 8.29 21.07 -8.08
C GLY A 214 7.87 20.67 -6.66
N GLN A 215 8.84 20.45 -5.77
CA GLN A 215 8.58 20.13 -4.36
C GLN A 215 8.05 21.34 -3.58
N LYS A 216 8.54 22.55 -3.90
CA LYS A 216 8.00 23.79 -3.33
C LYS A 216 6.52 23.98 -3.66
N ARG A 217 6.12 23.79 -4.92
CA ARG A 217 4.71 23.86 -5.34
C ARG A 217 3.84 22.83 -4.62
N LEU A 218 4.34 21.60 -4.43
CA LEU A 218 3.59 20.57 -3.71
C LEU A 218 3.39 20.95 -2.23
N MET A 219 4.43 21.46 -1.58
CA MET A 219 4.39 21.93 -0.20
C MET A 219 3.48 23.16 -0.03
N GLU A 220 3.44 24.07 -1.01
CA GLU A 220 2.53 25.22 -1.03
C GLU A 220 1.06 24.79 -1.12
N VAL A 221 0.73 23.82 -2.00
CA VAL A 221 -0.62 23.26 -2.10
C VAL A 221 -1.04 22.56 -0.80
N GLU A 222 -0.13 21.81 -0.18
CA GLU A 222 -0.39 21.17 1.12
C GLU A 222 -0.59 22.21 2.23
N ARG A 223 0.22 23.28 2.24
CA ARG A 223 0.10 24.38 3.19
C ARG A 223 -1.26 25.06 3.06
N GLU A 224 -1.71 25.38 1.84
CA GLU A 224 -3.04 25.96 1.61
C GLU A 224 -4.17 25.05 2.08
N ARG A 225 -4.08 23.74 1.80
CA ARG A 225 -5.07 22.75 2.24
C ARG A 225 -5.17 22.67 3.77
N VAL A 226 -4.03 22.68 4.47
CA VAL A 226 -3.99 22.65 5.94
C VAL A 226 -4.54 23.94 6.53
N ILE A 227 -4.19 25.09 5.95
CA ILE A 227 -4.73 26.40 6.38
C ILE A 227 -6.25 26.43 6.20
N ALA A 228 -6.78 25.94 5.08
CA ALA A 228 -8.22 25.87 4.82
C ALA A 228 -8.92 24.98 5.85
N GLN A 229 -8.41 23.76 6.10
CA GLN A 229 -8.94 22.86 7.12
C GLN A 229 -8.91 23.50 8.52
N TYR A 230 -7.84 24.19 8.86
CA TYR A 230 -7.73 24.86 10.15
C TYR A 230 -8.74 26.00 10.29
N ARG A 231 -8.97 26.78 9.22
CA ARG A 231 -10.01 27.83 9.20
C ARG A 231 -11.40 27.25 9.37
N GLU A 232 -11.72 26.14 8.70
CA GLU A 232 -13.01 25.45 8.87
C GLU A 232 -13.20 24.92 10.30
N ILE A 233 -12.18 24.29 10.88
CA ILE A 233 -12.23 23.80 12.26
C ILE A 233 -12.43 24.95 13.23
N LYS A 234 -11.74 26.09 13.01
CA LYS A 234 -11.86 27.26 13.86
C LYS A 234 -13.25 27.90 13.76
N ALA A 235 -13.79 28.05 12.55
CA ALA A 235 -15.13 28.58 12.32
C ALA A 235 -16.21 27.70 12.98
N ARG A 236 -16.08 26.37 12.89
CA ARG A 236 -16.98 25.44 13.59
C ARG A 236 -16.91 25.60 15.10
N LYS A 237 -15.70 25.68 15.67
CA LYS A 237 -15.52 25.88 17.11
C LYS A 237 -16.09 27.21 17.60
N GLU A 238 -15.98 28.27 16.81
CA GLU A 238 -16.56 29.57 17.15
C GLU A 238 -18.09 29.52 17.10
N ALA A 239 -18.67 28.90 16.07
CA ALA A 239 -20.12 28.70 15.96
C ALA A 239 -20.69 27.84 17.10
N ASP A 240 -20.02 26.74 17.47
CA ASP A 240 -20.43 25.89 18.60
C ASP A 240 -20.40 26.66 19.92
N LYS A 241 -19.37 27.49 20.13
CA LYS A 241 -19.24 28.34 21.32
C LYS A 241 -20.29 29.45 21.37
N GLU A 242 -20.67 30.01 20.23
CA GLU A 242 -21.78 30.97 20.14
C GLU A 242 -23.13 30.31 20.43
N ALA A 243 -23.36 29.10 19.90
CA ALA A 243 -24.56 28.32 20.20
C ALA A 243 -24.66 27.96 21.69
N GLU A 244 -23.55 27.59 22.33
CA GLU A 244 -23.49 27.33 23.77
C GLU A 244 -23.82 28.60 24.59
N ARG A 245 -23.25 29.76 24.20
CA ARG A 245 -23.57 31.05 24.83
C ARG A 245 -25.03 31.43 24.65
N ALA A 246 -25.60 31.23 23.47
CA ALA A 246 -27.01 31.49 23.19
C ALA A 246 -27.94 30.57 23.99
N ALA A 247 -27.60 29.29 24.12
CA ALA A 247 -28.34 28.32 24.93
C ALA A 247 -28.28 28.66 26.43
N ALA A 248 -27.12 29.14 26.91
CA ALA A 248 -26.97 29.58 28.30
C ALA A 248 -27.74 30.88 28.61
N ALA A 249 -27.88 31.78 27.61
CA ALA A 249 -28.62 33.03 27.74
C ALA A 249 -30.15 32.87 27.58
N ALA A 250 -30.63 31.73 27.09
CA ALA A 250 -32.07 31.49 26.94
C ALA A 250 -32.75 31.36 28.33
N PRO A 251 -33.75 32.21 28.65
CA PRO A 251 -34.41 32.17 29.95
C PRO A 251 -35.14 30.85 30.12
N LYS A 252 -34.86 30.13 31.22
CA LYS A 252 -35.58 28.91 31.62
C LYS A 252 -37.04 29.26 31.91
N LYS A 253 -37.89 29.22 30.88
CA LYS A 253 -39.34 29.35 31.03
C LYS A 253 -39.88 28.11 31.74
N GLY A 254 -40.43 28.34 32.94
CA GLY A 254 -41.58 27.59 33.43
C GLY A 254 -41.25 26.29 34.17
N GLY A 255 -41.16 26.38 35.49
CA GLY A 255 -41.17 25.23 36.38
C GLY A 255 -41.75 25.60 37.75
N LYS A 256 -42.92 26.24 37.78
CA LYS A 256 -43.68 26.42 39.02
C LYS A 256 -45.18 26.37 38.71
N SER A 257 -45.68 25.16 38.51
CA SER A 257 -47.10 24.83 38.60
C SER A 257 -47.33 24.11 39.92
N LYS A 258 -47.95 24.78 40.89
CA LYS A 258 -48.76 24.19 41.95
C LYS A 258 -49.77 25.24 42.39
#